data_AF-A0A8I1TFR8-F1
#
_entry.id   AF-A0A8I1TFR8-F1
#
_cell.length_a   1.000
_cell.length_b   1.000
_cell.length_c   1.000
_cell.angle_alpha   90.00
_cell.angle_beta   90.00
_cell.angle_gamma   90.00
#
_symmetry.space_group_name_H-M   'P 1'
#
loop_
_entity.id
_entity.type
_entity.pdbx_description
1 polymer ?
#
loop_
_entity_poly.entity_id
_entity_poly.type
_entity_poly.pdbx_seq_one_letter_code
_entity_poly.pdbx_strand_id
1 'polypeptide(L)'
;MKTNHRRGYRANTQRYKGGQLFSARGALSGIAVSAMADFDFTDGNRGMARSVRGAKKYVNSRLRHHENAATRRLAAEMPAATGDQPENGEIWTSRSSAS
;
A
#
# COMPACT_ATOMS: atom_id res chain seq x y z
N MET A 1 19.46 -34.76 -28.19
CA MET A 1 18.10 -35.27 -27.86
C MET A 1 17.13 -34.09 -27.93
N LYS A 2 16.16 -34.11 -28.85
CA LYS A 2 15.23 -32.97 -29.07
C LYS A 2 13.97 -33.22 -28.24
N THR A 3 13.71 -32.41 -27.22
CA THR A 3 12.48 -32.50 -26.43
C THR A 3 11.34 -31.88 -27.21
N ASN A 4 10.39 -32.71 -27.68
CA ASN A 4 9.17 -32.24 -28.31
C ASN A 4 8.24 -31.67 -27.24
N HIS A 5 8.31 -30.36 -27.02
CA HIS A 5 7.36 -29.65 -26.17
C HIS A 5 5.98 -29.75 -26.85
N ARG A 6 5.04 -30.50 -26.26
CA ARG A 6 3.66 -30.59 -26.75
C ARG A 6 3.04 -29.19 -26.76
N ARG A 7 2.96 -28.57 -27.95
CA ARG A 7 2.28 -27.30 -28.16
C ARG A 7 0.78 -27.53 -27.96
N GLY A 8 0.19 -26.90 -26.94
CA GLY A 8 -1.24 -27.01 -26.64
C GLY A 8 -1.62 -27.81 -25.39
N TYR A 9 -0.68 -28.09 -24.47
CA TYR A 9 -1.05 -28.61 -23.15
C TYR A 9 -1.94 -27.58 -22.41
N ARG A 10 -3.24 -27.85 -22.37
CA ARG A 10 -4.19 -27.15 -21.50
C ARG A 10 -4.30 -27.96 -20.23
N ALA A 11 -3.66 -27.48 -19.16
CA ALA A 11 -3.82 -28.07 -17.84
C ALA A 11 -5.32 -28.11 -17.51
N ASN A 12 -5.81 -29.26 -17.05
CA ASN A 12 -7.19 -29.40 -16.61
C ASN A 12 -7.33 -28.63 -15.29
N THR A 13 -7.62 -27.33 -15.40
CA THR A 13 -7.82 -26.46 -14.24
C THR A 13 -9.20 -26.75 -13.69
N GLN A 14 -9.26 -27.75 -12.80
CA GLN A 14 -10.43 -27.91 -11.95
C GLN A 14 -10.69 -26.57 -11.28
N ARG A 15 -11.86 -26.00 -11.57
CA ARG A 15 -12.36 -24.75 -11.03
C ARG A 15 -12.47 -24.91 -9.51
N TYR A 16 -11.41 -24.59 -8.77
CA TYR A 16 -11.54 -24.36 -7.34
C TYR A 16 -12.46 -23.14 -7.18
N LYS A 17 -13.74 -23.41 -6.89
CA LYS A 17 -14.82 -22.42 -6.73
C LYS A 17 -14.64 -21.50 -5.52
N GLY A 18 -13.55 -21.63 -4.76
CA GLY A 18 -13.22 -20.74 -3.66
C GLY A 18 -12.06 -19.85 -4.06
N GLY A 19 -12.36 -18.64 -4.55
CA GLY A 19 -11.34 -17.61 -4.72
C GLY A 19 -10.56 -17.36 -3.42
N GLN A 20 -9.42 -16.68 -3.49
CA GLN A 20 -8.66 -16.32 -2.29
C GLN A 20 -9.12 -14.95 -1.76
N LEU A 21 -9.57 -14.90 -0.50
CA LEU A 21 -9.88 -13.64 0.17
C LEU A 21 -8.59 -12.99 0.67
N PHE A 22 -8.44 -11.71 0.37
CA PHE A 22 -7.43 -10.84 0.96
C PHE A 22 -8.13 -9.80 1.79
N SER A 23 -7.74 -9.66 3.06
CA SER A 23 -8.29 -8.65 3.96
C SER A 23 -7.19 -8.01 4.79
N ALA A 24 -7.35 -6.73 5.09
CA ALA A 24 -6.50 -6.00 6.02
C ALA A 24 -7.33 -4.96 6.77
N ARG A 25 -6.92 -4.64 8.00
CA ARG A 25 -7.56 -3.65 8.85
C ARG A 25 -6.57 -2.54 9.16
N GLY A 26 -6.99 -1.30 8.98
CA GLY A 26 -6.19 -0.12 9.27
C GLY A 26 -6.07 0.11 10.77
N ALA A 27 -4.86 0.40 11.25
CA ALA A 27 -4.59 0.63 12.66
C ALA A 27 -5.09 2.01 13.11
N LEU A 28 -4.83 3.06 12.31
CA LEU A 28 -5.26 4.43 12.61
C LEU A 28 -6.69 4.68 12.13
N SER A 29 -7.04 4.16 10.95
CA SER A 29 -8.34 4.40 10.35
C SER A 29 -9.47 3.51 10.88
N GLY A 30 -9.14 2.35 11.47
CA GLY A 30 -10.11 1.35 11.93
C GLY A 30 -10.91 0.66 10.81
N ILE A 31 -10.67 1.01 9.55
CA ILE A 31 -11.40 0.49 8.39
C ILE A 31 -10.86 -0.90 8.03
N ALA A 32 -11.78 -1.83 7.75
CA ALA A 32 -11.45 -3.11 7.15
C ALA A 32 -11.65 -3.04 5.63
N VAL A 33 -10.67 -3.51 4.87
CA VAL A 33 -10.74 -3.62 3.42
C VAL A 33 -10.55 -5.08 3.04
N SER A 34 -11.40 -5.58 2.15
CA SER A 34 -11.29 -6.94 1.61
C SER A 34 -11.49 -6.96 0.10
N ALA A 35 -10.83 -7.91 -0.58
CA ALA A 35 -11.05 -8.23 -1.98
C ALA A 35 -10.89 -9.74 -2.21
N MET A 36 -11.70 -10.31 -3.08
CA MET A 36 -11.54 -11.68 -3.55
C MET A 36 -10.72 -11.72 -4.84
N ALA A 37 -9.87 -12.74 -4.96
CA ALA A 37 -9.25 -13.14 -6.20
C ALA A 37 -10.04 -14.30 -6.81
N ASP A 38 -10.78 -14.05 -7.88
CA ASP A 38 -11.68 -15.02 -8.53
C ASP A 38 -10.97 -16.08 -9.39
N PHE A 39 -9.64 -16.20 -9.25
CA PHE A 39 -8.79 -17.15 -9.97
C PHE A 39 -9.16 -17.28 -11.45
N ASP A 40 -9.06 -16.17 -12.19
CA ASP A 40 -9.36 -16.15 -13.62
C ASP A 40 -8.48 -17.19 -14.38
N PHE A 41 -9.12 -18.19 -14.98
CA PHE A 41 -8.46 -19.28 -15.69
C PHE A 41 -8.36 -19.06 -17.21
N THR A 42 -8.82 -17.91 -17.75
CA THR A 42 -8.73 -17.63 -19.19
C THR A 42 -7.30 -17.73 -19.74
N ASP A 43 -6.31 -17.38 -18.91
CA ASP A 43 -4.87 -17.49 -19.19
C ASP A 43 -4.15 -18.57 -18.34
N GLY A 44 -4.89 -19.54 -17.80
CA GLY A 44 -4.37 -20.57 -16.90
C GLY A 44 -3.65 -19.97 -15.68
N ASN A 45 -2.43 -20.44 -15.39
CA ASN A 45 -1.65 -19.98 -14.22
C ASN A 45 -1.37 -18.47 -14.22
N ARG A 46 -1.29 -17.84 -15.41
CA ARG A 46 -1.03 -16.40 -15.50
C ARG A 46 -2.27 -15.58 -15.12
N GLY A 47 -3.47 -16.02 -15.51
CA GLY A 47 -4.71 -15.36 -15.12
C GLY A 47 -4.93 -15.41 -13.61
N MET A 48 -4.69 -16.57 -12.99
CA MET A 48 -4.74 -16.72 -11.53
C MET A 48 -3.77 -15.78 -10.81
N ALA A 49 -2.51 -15.75 -11.24
CA ALA A 49 -1.51 -14.88 -10.64
C ALA A 49 -1.87 -13.39 -10.77
N ARG A 50 -2.46 -12.97 -11.90
CA ARG A 50 -2.95 -11.60 -12.11
C ARG A 50 -4.11 -11.27 -11.17
N SER A 51 -5.08 -12.18 -11.03
CA SER A 51 -6.22 -12.02 -10.13
C SER A 51 -5.77 -11.83 -8.67
N VAL A 52 -4.89 -12.71 -8.18
CA VAL A 52 -4.27 -12.61 -6.84
C VAL A 52 -3.54 -11.30 -6.64
N ARG A 53 -2.70 -10.92 -7.62
CA ARG A 53 -1.93 -9.67 -7.56
C ARG A 53 -2.85 -8.45 -7.51
N GLY A 54 -3.93 -8.46 -8.28
CA GLY A 54 -4.95 -7.41 -8.32
C GLY A 54 -5.63 -7.23 -6.97
N ALA A 55 -6.15 -8.31 -6.40
CA ALA A 55 -6.82 -8.28 -5.10
C ALA A 55 -5.90 -7.75 -3.99
N LYS A 56 -4.66 -8.27 -3.90
CA LYS A 56 -3.67 -7.79 -2.92
C LYS A 56 -3.32 -6.32 -3.11
N LYS A 57 -3.16 -5.87 -4.37
CA LYS A 57 -2.85 -4.47 -4.68
C LYS A 57 -4.00 -3.55 -4.25
N TYR A 58 -5.25 -3.95 -4.50
CA TYR A 58 -6.43 -3.19 -4.09
C TYR A 58 -6.52 -3.02 -2.57
N VAL A 59 -6.39 -4.12 -1.82
CA VAL A 59 -6.42 -4.08 -0.36
C VAL A 59 -5.34 -3.14 0.18
N ASN A 60 -4.11 -3.29 -0.30
CA ASN A 60 -2.99 -2.46 0.15
C ASN A 60 -3.14 -0.98 -0.23
N SER A 61 -3.60 -0.66 -1.44
CA SER A 61 -3.75 0.72 -1.87
C SER A 61 -4.86 1.43 -1.10
N ARG A 62 -5.99 0.74 -0.86
CA ARG A 62 -7.12 1.31 -0.14
C ARG A 62 -6.84 1.46 1.34
N LEU A 63 -6.15 0.50 1.95
CA LEU A 63 -5.69 0.62 3.33
C LEU A 63 -4.78 1.84 3.49
N ARG A 64 -3.76 2.00 2.63
CA ARG A 64 -2.86 3.17 2.67
C ARG A 64 -3.60 4.49 2.50
N HIS A 65 -4.59 4.52 1.61
CA HIS A 65 -5.40 5.72 1.42
C HIS A 65 -6.15 6.12 2.71
N HIS A 66 -6.76 5.16 3.39
CA HIS A 66 -7.48 5.41 4.63
C HIS A 66 -6.56 5.74 5.81
N GLU A 67 -5.42 5.05 5.94
CA GLU A 67 -4.41 5.38 6.95
C GLU A 67 -3.88 6.79 6.76
N ASN A 68 -3.48 7.17 5.53
CA ASN A 68 -2.98 8.52 5.27
C ASN A 68 -4.04 9.60 5.54
N ALA A 69 -5.31 9.33 5.23
CA ALA A 69 -6.41 10.24 5.54
C ALA A 69 -6.60 10.39 7.06
N ALA A 70 -6.51 9.29 7.82
CA ALA A 70 -6.58 9.30 9.28
C ALA A 70 -5.40 10.07 9.89
N THR A 71 -4.18 9.83 9.41
CA THR A 71 -2.98 10.55 9.87
C THR A 71 -3.10 12.06 9.64
N ARG A 72 -3.64 12.49 8.49
CA ARG A 72 -3.86 13.92 8.20
C ARG A 72 -4.89 14.57 9.11
N ARG A 73 -5.93 13.82 9.51
CA ARG A 73 -6.93 14.31 10.48
C ARG A 73 -6.31 14.50 11.86
N LEU A 74 -5.57 13.49 12.34
CA LEU A 74 -4.83 13.57 13.60
C LEU A 74 -3.84 14.74 13.61
N ALA A 75 -3.12 14.97 12.51
CA ALA A 75 -2.20 16.09 12.39
C ALA A 75 -2.90 17.46 12.40
N ALA A 76 -4.14 17.55 11.92
CA ALA A 76 -4.94 18.78 11.97
C ALA A 76 -5.58 19.02 13.35
N GLU A 77 -5.85 17.95 14.10
CA GLU A 77 -6.39 18.00 15.46
C GLU A 77 -5.31 18.29 16.51
N MET A 78 -4.05 17.96 16.24
CA MET A 78 -2.94 18.43 17.06
C MET A 78 -2.85 19.96 16.88
N PRO A 79 -3.08 20.77 17.93
CA PRO A 79 -2.80 22.18 17.82
C PRO A 79 -1.35 22.31 17.41
N ALA A 80 -1.07 23.11 16.37
CA ALA A 80 0.28 23.52 16.06
C ALA A 80 0.88 23.92 17.41
N ALA A 81 1.93 23.22 17.85
CA ALA A 81 2.68 23.64 19.01
C ALA A 81 3.03 25.09 18.71
N THR A 82 2.33 26.01 19.38
CA THR A 82 2.62 27.42 19.41
C THR A 82 3.99 27.45 20.05
N GLY A 83 5.01 27.35 19.21
CA GLY A 83 6.35 27.73 19.60
C GLY A 83 6.22 29.17 20.02
N ASP A 84 6.24 29.39 21.33
CA ASP A 84 6.87 30.56 21.91
C ASP A 84 8.15 30.78 21.10
N GLN A 85 8.07 31.69 20.14
CA GLN A 85 9.25 32.41 19.71
C GLN A 85 9.68 33.17 20.95
N PRO A 86 10.86 32.93 21.55
CA PRO A 86 11.36 33.87 22.54
C PRO A 86 11.54 35.21 21.84
N GLU A 87 10.59 36.09 22.09
CA GLU A 87 10.63 37.49 21.75
C GLU A 87 11.74 38.16 22.57
N ASN A 88 12.79 38.54 21.86
CA ASN A 88 13.87 39.43 22.29
C ASN A 88 14.94 38.83 23.23
N GLY A 89 16.14 38.64 22.69
CA GLY A 89 17.34 38.32 23.44
C GLY A 89 18.60 38.44 22.59
N GLU A 90 18.96 39.67 22.22
CA GLU A 90 20.32 40.15 21.94
C GLU A 90 21.25 39.26 21.08
N ILE A 91 21.32 39.54 19.77
CA ILE A 91 22.46 39.12 18.94
C ILE A 91 23.60 40.11 19.20
N TRP A 92 24.42 39.85 20.22
CA TRP A 92 25.70 40.53 20.43
C TRP A 92 26.87 39.72 19.85
N THR A 93 27.63 40.39 18.97
CA THR A 93 29.07 40.22 18.65
C THR A 93 29.48 39.00 17.82
N SER A 94 30.41 39.07 16.86
CA SER A 94 31.23 40.18 16.32
C SER A 94 31.79 39.74 14.97
N ARG A 95 31.83 40.66 14.00
CA ARG A 95 32.49 40.47 12.70
C ARG A 95 33.99 40.64 12.92
N SER A 96 34.75 39.54 13.01
CA SER A 96 36.21 39.58 12.86
C SER A 96 36.56 39.42 11.39
N SER A 97 36.86 40.54 10.74
CA SER A 97 37.64 40.59 9.51
C SER A 97 39.03 40.02 9.79
N ALA A 98 39.34 38.83 9.25
CA ALA A 98 40.70 38.35 9.12
C ALA A 98 41.24 38.79 7.76
N SER A 99 42.43 39.38 7.81
CA SER A 99 43.19 40.06 6.75
C SER A 99 43.68 39.14 5.63
#